data_AF-A0A518B2H6-F1
#
_entry.id   AF-A0A518B2H6-F1
#
_cell.length_a   1.000
_cell.length_b   1.000
_cell.length_c   1.000
_cell.angle_alpha   90.00
_cell.angle_beta   90.00
_cell.angle_gamma   90.00
#
_symmetry.space_group_name_H-M   'P 1'
#
loop_
_entity.id
_entity.type
_entity.pdbx_description
1 polymer ?
#
loop_
_entity_poly.entity_id
_entity_poly.type
_entity_poly.pdbx_seq_one_letter_code
_entity_poly.pdbx_strand_id
1 'polypeptide(L)'
;MTPYRDQFFLASCVQRGLLDEPSLADALDRFASSRQRSLVRTLVDSGWIAVAEFEDFRRRVEEYLATSEEEEFLALYRLAKGLSFPGLRDLKNPRVRRLLTDFIPRAEPRHRIHTVVSCEDNDYQYWQAELLAHSFFRSGMTGDLTLLVATEGAAPPTHDFSAEVVTTHRASPHPETGDDYAAYNKPASLLEWFSNHRVDAEQILILDPDCIFLRPVLSQSGIGYPRADSVHYMDTTNERGSRLIQKHCRTGSQYAFPAVIPVLIEADDLRMILPRWLEATEEIRNDPESRDLAGWVAEMWGYVIAAAESGLVHLPSRFSAAPMDATTDCPIIHYCFDVDYGEGGYHWGKRTYAPWSKPEPLPREANGAARALLEILEEKAARCDYMLLNEPPAVNS
;
A
#
# COMPACT_ATOMS: atom_id res chain seq x y z
N MET A 1 -0.84 -37.07 -7.88
CA MET A 1 -0.57 -36.99 -6.43
C MET A 1 -1.31 -35.78 -5.89
N THR A 2 -2.63 -35.89 -5.85
CA THR A 2 -3.54 -34.75 -5.71
C THR A 2 -4.77 -35.02 -4.82
N PRO A 3 -4.72 -35.73 -3.66
CA PRO A 3 -5.93 -35.86 -2.83
C PRO A 3 -5.88 -35.06 -1.51
N TYR A 4 -4.71 -34.57 -1.08
CA TYR A 4 -4.55 -33.93 0.23
C TYR A 4 -4.76 -32.40 0.21
N ARG A 5 -4.61 -31.74 -0.94
CA ARG A 5 -4.85 -30.28 -1.11
C ARG A 5 -6.33 -29.93 -1.16
N ASP A 6 -7.16 -30.82 -1.70
CA ASP A 6 -8.59 -30.56 -1.92
C ASP A 6 -9.39 -30.61 -0.61
N GLN A 7 -8.96 -31.41 0.37
CA GLN A 7 -9.66 -31.56 1.65
C GLN A 7 -9.51 -30.35 2.58
N PHE A 8 -8.34 -29.69 2.59
CA PHE A 8 -8.13 -28.48 3.39
C PHE A 8 -8.87 -27.26 2.82
N PHE A 9 -8.96 -27.17 1.49
CA PHE A 9 -9.68 -26.13 0.78
C PHE A 9 -11.20 -26.26 0.99
N LEU A 10 -11.75 -27.46 0.81
CA LEU A 10 -13.17 -27.74 1.08
C LEU A 10 -13.54 -27.48 2.55
N ALA A 11 -12.67 -27.85 3.49
CA ALA A 11 -12.88 -27.58 4.91
C ALA A 11 -12.92 -26.07 5.22
N SER A 12 -12.03 -25.27 4.61
CA SER A 12 -11.99 -23.80 4.79
C SER A 12 -13.24 -23.12 4.20
N CYS A 13 -13.71 -23.58 3.03
CA CYS A 13 -14.92 -23.05 2.41
C CYS A 13 -16.21 -23.42 3.18
N VAL A 14 -16.31 -24.63 3.73
CA VAL A 14 -17.44 -25.05 4.57
C VAL A 14 -17.42 -24.33 5.93
N GLN A 15 -16.25 -24.17 6.55
CA GLN A 15 -16.11 -23.48 7.84
C GLN A 15 -16.42 -21.97 7.76
N ARG A 16 -16.30 -21.38 6.56
CA ARG A 16 -16.66 -19.99 6.24
C ARG A 16 -18.09 -19.82 5.69
N GLY A 17 -18.88 -20.90 5.60
CA GLY A 17 -20.25 -20.85 5.05
C GLY A 17 -20.33 -20.52 3.56
N LEU A 18 -19.24 -20.68 2.81
CA LEU A 18 -19.11 -20.35 1.39
C LEU A 18 -19.53 -21.50 0.46
N LEU A 19 -19.76 -22.69 1.01
CA LEU A 19 -20.27 -23.88 0.33
C LEU A 19 -21.30 -24.59 1.22
N ASP A 20 -22.47 -24.91 0.67
CA ASP A 20 -23.15 -26.16 0.96
C ASP A 20 -22.60 -27.19 -0.07
N GLU A 21 -22.07 -28.33 0.36
CA GLU A 21 -21.73 -29.40 -0.61
C GLU A 21 -23.02 -29.86 -1.33
N PRO A 22 -23.07 -30.16 -2.65
CA PRO A 22 -22.05 -30.19 -3.73
C PRO A 22 -22.40 -29.25 -4.93
N SER A 23 -21.47 -28.46 -5.48
CA SER A 23 -21.82 -27.56 -6.62
C SER A 23 -20.75 -27.25 -7.66
N LEU A 24 -19.44 -27.25 -7.31
CA LEU A 24 -18.42 -26.82 -8.27
C LEU A 24 -18.19 -27.81 -9.43
N ALA A 25 -18.29 -29.12 -9.15
CA ALA A 25 -18.12 -30.16 -10.17
C ALA A 25 -19.28 -30.15 -11.18
N ASP A 26 -20.53 -30.05 -10.70
CA ASP A 26 -21.74 -29.99 -11.53
C ASP A 26 -21.85 -28.67 -12.33
N ALA A 27 -21.31 -27.57 -11.80
CA ALA A 27 -21.26 -26.27 -12.48
C ALA A 27 -20.28 -26.26 -13.67
N LEU A 28 -19.14 -26.96 -13.56
CA LEU A 28 -18.11 -26.97 -14.60
C LEU A 28 -18.51 -27.81 -15.83
N ASP A 29 -19.36 -28.81 -15.67
CA ASP A 29 -19.81 -29.67 -16.77
C ASP A 29 -20.73 -28.98 -17.78
N ARG A 30 -21.19 -27.76 -17.47
CA ARG A 30 -22.11 -26.98 -18.31
C ARG A 30 -21.42 -26.09 -19.36
N PHE A 31 -20.08 -26.04 -19.39
CA PHE A 31 -19.33 -25.27 -20.40
C PHE A 31 -18.92 -26.12 -21.61
N ALA A 32 -19.19 -25.59 -22.81
CA ALA A 32 -18.92 -26.27 -24.07
C ALA A 32 -17.43 -26.51 -24.35
N SER A 33 -16.52 -25.60 -23.94
CA SER A 33 -15.08 -25.73 -24.20
C SER A 33 -14.24 -25.96 -22.94
N SER A 34 -13.14 -26.71 -23.11
CA SER A 34 -12.15 -26.97 -22.06
C SER A 34 -11.43 -25.70 -21.58
N ARG A 35 -11.25 -24.71 -22.47
CA ARG A 35 -10.67 -23.40 -22.11
C ARG A 35 -11.57 -22.59 -21.17
N GLN A 36 -12.89 -22.57 -21.40
CA GLN A 36 -13.85 -21.88 -20.52
C GLN A 36 -13.87 -22.51 -19.12
N ARG A 37 -13.88 -23.85 -19.03
CA ARG A 37 -13.80 -24.56 -17.75
C ARG A 37 -12.53 -24.24 -16.97
N SER A 38 -11.39 -24.15 -17.66
CA SER A 38 -10.10 -23.84 -17.04
C SER A 38 -10.02 -22.41 -16.50
N LEU A 39 -10.62 -21.44 -17.19
CA LEU A 39 -10.67 -20.05 -16.77
C LEU A 39 -11.59 -19.87 -15.55
N VAL A 40 -12.80 -20.44 -15.59
CA VAL A 40 -13.74 -20.38 -14.46
C VAL A 40 -13.15 -21.04 -13.22
N ARG A 41 -12.51 -22.19 -13.40
CA ARG A 41 -11.78 -22.84 -12.31
C ARG A 41 -10.68 -21.92 -11.77
N THR A 42 -9.90 -21.27 -12.64
CA THR A 42 -8.86 -20.29 -12.20
C THR A 42 -9.46 -19.11 -11.42
N LEU A 43 -10.60 -18.57 -11.83
CA LEU A 43 -11.25 -17.41 -11.20
C LEU A 43 -11.89 -17.75 -9.85
N VAL A 44 -12.44 -18.96 -9.72
CA VAL A 44 -12.95 -19.48 -8.43
C VAL A 44 -11.79 -19.84 -7.52
N ASP A 45 -10.74 -20.50 -8.04
CA ASP A 45 -9.52 -20.86 -7.29
C ASP A 45 -8.75 -19.61 -6.82
N SER A 46 -8.86 -18.48 -7.53
CA SER A 46 -8.26 -17.19 -7.15
C SER A 46 -9.13 -16.36 -6.22
N GLY A 47 -10.33 -16.82 -5.84
CA GLY A 47 -11.26 -16.11 -4.97
C GLY A 47 -11.95 -14.90 -5.59
N TRP A 48 -11.81 -14.70 -6.91
CA TRP A 48 -12.35 -13.53 -7.63
C TRP A 48 -13.88 -13.56 -7.78
N ILE A 49 -14.51 -14.72 -7.62
CA ILE A 49 -15.96 -14.88 -7.76
C ILE A 49 -16.43 -15.85 -6.68
N ALA A 50 -17.38 -15.42 -5.84
CA ALA A 50 -18.06 -16.32 -4.92
C ALA A 50 -18.96 -17.28 -5.72
N VAL A 51 -19.02 -18.56 -5.34
CA VAL A 51 -19.84 -19.58 -6.03
C VAL A 51 -21.32 -19.17 -6.09
N ALA A 52 -21.81 -18.41 -5.12
CA ALA A 52 -23.18 -17.90 -5.09
C ALA A 52 -23.48 -16.82 -6.16
N GLU A 53 -22.47 -16.10 -6.64
CA GLU A 53 -22.59 -15.04 -7.66
C GLU A 53 -22.30 -15.55 -9.08
N PHE A 54 -21.98 -16.83 -9.18
CA PHE A 54 -21.53 -17.52 -10.38
C PHE A 54 -22.55 -17.49 -11.53
N GLU A 55 -23.84 -17.66 -11.26
CA GLU A 55 -24.87 -17.68 -12.31
C GLU A 55 -25.09 -16.30 -12.95
N ASP A 56 -24.91 -15.21 -12.20
CA ASP A 56 -24.97 -13.85 -12.76
C ASP A 56 -23.71 -13.52 -13.56
N PHE A 57 -22.53 -13.90 -13.06
CA PHE A 57 -21.27 -13.79 -13.81
C PHE A 57 -21.33 -14.56 -15.13
N ARG A 58 -21.75 -15.84 -15.08
CA ARG A 58 -21.88 -16.72 -16.25
C ARG A 58 -22.80 -16.11 -17.29
N ARG A 59 -23.99 -15.66 -16.89
CA ARG A 59 -24.97 -15.03 -17.81
C ARG A 59 -24.37 -13.81 -18.51
N ARG A 60 -23.70 -12.92 -17.78
CA ARG A 60 -23.11 -11.69 -18.33
C ARG A 60 -21.92 -11.96 -19.24
N VAL A 61 -21.12 -12.98 -18.94
CA VAL A 61 -19.99 -13.41 -19.79
C VAL A 61 -20.48 -14.14 -21.04
N GLU A 62 -21.52 -14.98 -20.96
CA GLU A 62 -22.13 -15.65 -22.12
C GLU A 62 -22.81 -14.65 -23.06
N GLU A 63 -23.53 -13.66 -22.53
CA GLU A 63 -24.08 -12.53 -23.29
C GLU A 63 -22.97 -11.71 -23.98
N TYR A 64 -21.81 -11.57 -23.33
CA TYR A 64 -20.65 -10.86 -23.87
C TYR A 64 -19.89 -11.63 -24.94
N LEU A 65 -19.66 -12.94 -24.73
CA LEU A 65 -18.97 -13.82 -25.68
C LEU A 65 -19.76 -14.04 -26.97
N ALA A 66 -21.08 -13.83 -26.95
CA ALA A 66 -21.91 -13.86 -28.14
C ALA A 66 -21.66 -12.67 -29.09
N THR A 67 -20.95 -11.62 -28.66
CA THR A 67 -20.87 -10.34 -29.39
C THR A 67 -19.47 -9.77 -29.62
N SER A 68 -18.39 -10.47 -29.23
CA SER A 68 -17.06 -9.86 -29.05
C SER A 68 -15.91 -10.68 -29.66
N GLU A 69 -14.85 -10.02 -30.14
CA GLU A 69 -13.69 -10.65 -30.82
C GLU A 69 -12.58 -11.17 -29.85
N GLU A 70 -11.79 -12.13 -30.33
CA GLU A 70 -10.83 -12.98 -29.59
C GLU A 70 -9.74 -12.22 -28.80
N GLU A 71 -9.40 -10.99 -29.19
CA GLU A 71 -8.42 -10.14 -28.47
C GLU A 71 -8.90 -9.70 -27.08
N GLU A 72 -10.21 -9.49 -26.90
CA GLU A 72 -10.79 -9.06 -25.62
C GLU A 72 -10.88 -10.20 -24.60
N PHE A 73 -11.04 -11.43 -25.11
CA PHE A 73 -10.93 -12.66 -24.32
C PHE A 73 -9.51 -12.84 -23.76
N LEU A 74 -8.49 -12.50 -24.55
CA LEU A 74 -7.09 -12.59 -24.15
C LEU A 74 -6.73 -11.57 -23.05
N ALA A 75 -7.38 -10.40 -23.04
CA ALA A 75 -7.22 -9.40 -21.99
C ALA A 75 -7.79 -9.87 -20.64
N LEU A 76 -9.00 -10.44 -20.64
CA LEU A 76 -9.63 -11.07 -19.47
C LEU A 76 -8.77 -12.21 -18.91
N TYR A 77 -8.19 -13.02 -19.80
CA TYR A 77 -7.30 -14.14 -19.43
C TYR A 77 -5.98 -13.68 -18.78
N ARG A 78 -5.35 -12.60 -19.29
CA ARG A 78 -4.10 -12.06 -18.73
C ARG A 78 -4.32 -11.45 -17.35
N LEU A 79 -5.45 -10.74 -17.16
CA LEU A 79 -5.85 -10.17 -15.87
C LEU A 79 -6.06 -11.26 -14.81
N ALA A 80 -6.79 -12.33 -15.17
CA ALA A 80 -7.04 -13.49 -14.29
C ALA A 80 -5.78 -14.30 -13.93
N LYS A 81 -4.66 -14.07 -14.63
CA LYS A 81 -3.38 -14.74 -14.39
C LYS A 81 -2.34 -13.84 -13.71
N GLY A 82 -2.69 -12.62 -13.31
CA GLY A 82 -1.75 -11.68 -12.72
C GLY A 82 -0.60 -11.30 -13.66
N LEU A 83 -0.78 -11.50 -14.97
CA LEU A 83 0.21 -11.13 -15.97
C LEU A 83 0.06 -9.64 -16.25
N SER A 84 1.17 -8.90 -16.13
CA SER A 84 1.29 -7.45 -16.25
C SER A 84 0.36 -6.87 -17.32
N PHE A 85 -0.55 -5.99 -16.91
CA PHE A 85 -1.49 -5.32 -17.80
C PHE A 85 -1.22 -3.80 -17.81
N PRO A 86 -1.24 -3.13 -18.97
CA PRO A 86 -1.29 -1.66 -19.01
C PRO A 86 -2.65 -1.23 -18.42
N GLY A 87 -2.70 -0.16 -17.61
CA GLY A 87 -3.83 0.13 -16.72
C GLY A 87 -5.22 0.09 -17.38
N LEU A 88 -6.30 -0.05 -16.58
CA LEU A 88 -7.72 -0.08 -17.01
C LEU A 88 -8.14 0.99 -18.04
N ARG A 89 -7.37 2.08 -18.17
CA ARG A 89 -7.57 3.17 -19.14
C ARG A 89 -7.13 2.81 -20.57
N ASP A 90 -6.29 1.80 -20.75
CA ASP A 90 -5.75 1.36 -22.03
C ASP A 90 -6.68 0.36 -22.76
N LEU A 91 -7.76 -0.05 -22.09
CA LEU A 91 -8.84 -0.85 -22.69
C LEU A 91 -9.68 0.05 -23.63
N LYS A 92 -9.53 -0.20 -24.94
CA LYS A 92 -10.22 0.56 -26.00
C LYS A 92 -11.74 0.36 -26.00
N ASN A 93 -12.25 -0.74 -25.44
CA ASN A 93 -13.68 -1.04 -25.41
C ASN A 93 -14.34 -0.58 -24.10
N PRO A 94 -15.21 0.44 -24.13
CA PRO A 94 -15.86 0.97 -22.93
C PRO A 94 -16.83 -0.02 -22.26
N ARG A 95 -17.33 -1.05 -22.97
CA ARG A 95 -18.16 -2.10 -22.37
C ARG A 95 -17.33 -3.09 -21.54
N VAL A 96 -16.16 -3.51 -22.03
CA VAL A 96 -15.20 -4.34 -21.27
C VAL A 96 -14.76 -3.62 -20.01
N ARG A 97 -14.38 -2.34 -20.16
CA ARG A 97 -13.97 -1.51 -19.03
C ARG A 97 -15.07 -1.41 -17.98
N ARG A 98 -16.33 -1.25 -18.39
CA ARG A 98 -17.49 -1.23 -17.50
C ARG A 98 -17.74 -2.59 -16.83
N LEU A 99 -17.73 -3.68 -17.59
CA LEU A 99 -17.88 -5.04 -17.06
C LEU A 99 -16.82 -5.34 -15.99
N LEU A 100 -15.55 -5.02 -16.26
CA LEU A 100 -14.44 -5.21 -15.32
C LEU A 100 -14.54 -4.31 -14.09
N THR A 101 -15.02 -3.07 -14.24
CA THR A 101 -15.27 -2.15 -13.11
C THR A 101 -16.44 -2.63 -12.24
N ASP A 102 -17.38 -3.40 -12.81
CA ASP A 102 -18.54 -3.93 -12.11
C ASP A 102 -18.24 -5.29 -11.42
N PHE A 103 -17.15 -5.98 -11.79
CA PHE A 103 -16.69 -7.24 -11.18
C PHE A 103 -15.53 -7.09 -10.18
N ILE A 104 -14.78 -5.99 -10.23
CA ILE A 104 -14.07 -5.53 -9.02
C ILE A 104 -15.19 -5.22 -8.03
N PRO A 105 -15.22 -5.81 -6.82
CA PRO A 105 -16.21 -5.45 -5.83
C PRO A 105 -16.19 -3.93 -5.70
N ARG A 106 -17.28 -3.27 -6.13
CA ARG A 106 -17.48 -1.89 -5.73
C ARG A 106 -17.70 -2.00 -4.25
N ALA A 107 -16.69 -1.62 -3.46
CA ALA A 107 -16.90 -1.37 -2.06
C ALA A 107 -18.15 -0.49 -1.99
N GLU A 108 -19.20 -1.01 -1.35
CA GLU A 108 -20.32 -0.19 -0.95
C GLU A 108 -19.73 1.05 -0.27
N PRO A 109 -20.24 2.25 -0.54
CA PRO A 109 -19.69 3.49 -0.04
C PRO A 109 -19.70 3.50 1.49
N ARG A 110 -18.64 2.96 2.09
CA ARG A 110 -18.38 3.00 3.51
C ARG A 110 -17.02 3.66 3.66
N HIS A 111 -17.08 4.88 4.20
CA HIS A 111 -16.40 6.04 3.61
C HIS A 111 -15.26 6.61 4.46
N ARG A 112 -14.75 5.88 5.46
CA ARG A 112 -13.74 6.41 6.37
C ARG A 112 -12.38 5.74 6.16
N ILE A 113 -11.48 6.48 5.54
CA ILE A 113 -10.05 6.16 5.51
C ILE A 113 -9.42 6.73 6.78
N HIS A 114 -8.66 5.93 7.49
CA HIS A 114 -7.75 6.38 8.55
C HIS A 114 -6.34 6.37 8.00
N THR A 115 -5.73 7.55 7.92
CA THR A 115 -4.35 7.70 7.49
C THR A 115 -3.43 7.49 8.68
N VAL A 116 -2.51 6.54 8.56
CA VAL A 116 -1.57 6.19 9.62
C VAL A 116 -0.16 6.35 9.09
N VAL A 117 0.66 7.11 9.82
CA VAL A 117 2.05 7.38 9.48
C VAL A 117 2.95 6.78 10.55
N SER A 118 3.91 5.96 10.17
CA SER A 118 4.93 5.49 11.10
C SER A 118 6.10 6.46 11.14
N CYS A 119 6.47 6.92 12.34
CA CYS A 119 7.55 7.85 12.56
C CYS A 119 8.50 7.37 13.67
N GLU A 120 9.74 7.81 13.61
CA GLU A 120 10.70 7.73 14.71
C GLU A 120 10.74 9.04 15.47
N ASP A 121 11.07 8.94 16.76
CA ASP A 121 11.32 10.08 17.64
C ASP A 121 12.65 10.78 17.29
N ASN A 122 12.65 11.55 16.19
CA ASN A 122 13.78 12.38 15.78
C ASN A 122 13.40 13.56 14.88
N ASP A 123 14.21 14.63 14.94
CA ASP A 123 14.04 15.85 14.15
C ASP A 123 13.94 15.59 12.64
N TYR A 124 14.67 14.59 12.13
CA TYR A 124 14.65 14.27 10.71
C TYR A 124 13.26 13.84 10.24
N GLN A 125 12.52 13.04 11.00
CA GLN A 125 11.16 12.63 10.64
C GLN A 125 10.07 13.58 11.13
N TYR A 126 10.33 14.38 12.16
CA TYR A 126 9.36 15.33 12.71
C TYR A 126 8.90 16.36 11.68
N TRP A 127 9.82 17.07 11.03
CA TRP A 127 9.42 18.07 10.03
C TRP A 127 8.70 17.44 8.83
N GLN A 128 9.05 16.18 8.49
CA GLN A 128 8.41 15.43 7.41
C GLN A 128 6.96 15.09 7.78
N ALA A 129 6.73 14.56 8.99
CA ALA A 129 5.40 14.27 9.51
C ALA A 129 4.54 15.54 9.68
N GLU A 130 5.14 16.66 10.08
CA GLU A 130 4.46 17.96 10.11
C GLU A 130 4.06 18.45 8.71
N LEU A 131 4.94 18.32 7.72
CA LEU A 131 4.65 18.68 6.34
C LEU A 131 3.52 17.79 5.77
N LEU A 132 3.57 16.49 6.08
CA LEU A 132 2.52 15.53 5.74
C LEU A 132 1.19 15.96 6.36
N ALA A 133 1.13 16.21 7.67
CA ALA A 133 -0.10 16.62 8.35
C ALA A 133 -0.65 17.94 7.78
N HIS A 134 0.20 18.93 7.54
CA HIS A 134 -0.18 20.17 6.87
C HIS A 134 -0.80 19.90 5.50
N SER A 135 -0.15 19.08 4.67
CA SER A 135 -0.63 18.74 3.33
C SER A 135 -1.93 17.91 3.35
N PHE A 136 -2.11 17.04 4.35
CA PHE A 136 -3.33 16.26 4.56
C PHE A 136 -4.54 17.18 4.71
N PHE A 137 -4.50 18.13 5.65
CA PHE A 137 -5.59 19.09 5.87
C PHE A 137 -5.76 20.04 4.68
N ARG A 138 -4.65 20.51 4.10
CA ARG A 138 -4.65 21.38 2.91
C ARG A 138 -5.38 20.72 1.73
N SER A 139 -5.18 19.43 1.53
CA SER A 139 -5.76 18.69 0.41
C SER A 139 -7.27 18.47 0.52
N GLY A 140 -7.84 18.68 1.72
CA GLY A 140 -9.23 18.32 2.01
C GLY A 140 -9.44 16.83 2.24
N MET A 141 -8.38 16.08 2.56
CA MET A 141 -8.49 14.69 2.97
C MET A 141 -9.39 14.59 4.20
N THR A 142 -10.32 13.63 4.16
CA THR A 142 -11.27 13.38 5.24
C THR A 142 -10.92 12.09 5.97
N GLY A 143 -11.33 11.99 7.23
CA GLY A 143 -10.99 10.85 8.08
C GLY A 143 -9.92 11.22 9.09
N ASP A 144 -9.42 10.21 9.78
CA ASP A 144 -8.47 10.41 10.88
C ASP A 144 -7.04 10.40 10.36
N LEU A 145 -6.17 11.16 11.03
CA LEU A 145 -4.72 11.14 10.81
C LEU A 145 -4.04 10.86 12.15
N THR A 146 -3.35 9.72 12.22
CA THR A 146 -2.59 9.33 13.42
C THR A 146 -1.13 9.11 13.05
N LEU A 147 -0.25 9.74 13.82
CA LEU A 147 1.19 9.54 13.79
C LEU A 147 1.55 8.51 14.86
N LEU A 148 2.09 7.37 14.44
CA LEU A 148 2.65 6.37 15.35
C LEU A 148 4.14 6.69 15.55
N VAL A 149 4.49 7.23 16.72
CA VAL A 149 5.85 7.68 17.02
C VAL A 149 6.55 6.63 17.88
N ALA A 150 7.49 5.90 17.26
CA ALA A 150 8.32 4.92 17.94
C ALA A 150 9.38 5.61 18.81
N THR A 151 9.32 5.41 20.12
CA THR A 151 10.18 6.05 21.11
C THR A 151 10.65 5.05 22.20
N GLU A 152 11.74 5.39 22.87
CA GLU A 152 12.28 4.66 24.04
C GLU A 152 11.53 5.00 25.35
N GLY A 153 10.77 6.11 25.36
CA GLY A 153 10.14 6.66 26.55
C GLY A 153 8.62 6.54 26.56
N ALA A 154 8.02 6.51 27.76
CA ALA A 154 6.56 6.57 27.90
C ALA A 154 5.99 7.99 27.74
N ALA A 155 6.85 9.01 27.61
CA ALA A 155 6.43 10.39 27.44
C ALA A 155 6.17 10.67 25.95
N PRO A 156 5.07 11.34 25.60
CA PRO A 156 4.84 11.79 24.24
C PRO A 156 5.98 12.73 23.81
N PRO A 157 6.31 12.76 22.51
CA PRO A 157 7.30 13.68 22.00
C PRO A 157 6.90 15.12 22.35
N THR A 158 7.88 15.96 22.69
CA THR A 158 7.64 17.38 23.00
C THR A 158 7.20 18.20 21.79
N HIS A 159 7.23 17.58 20.61
CA HIS A 159 6.89 18.18 19.34
C HIS A 159 5.37 18.30 19.18
N ASP A 160 4.87 19.51 18.92
CA ASP A 160 3.44 19.77 18.78
C ASP A 160 2.97 19.47 17.35
N PHE A 161 2.45 18.26 17.14
CA PHE A 161 1.91 17.86 15.86
C PHE A 161 0.46 18.30 15.72
N SER A 162 0.09 18.76 14.53
CA SER A 162 -1.31 19.04 14.16
C SER A 162 -2.17 17.78 13.94
N ALA A 163 -1.72 16.61 14.40
CA ALA A 163 -2.35 15.30 14.18
C ALA A 163 -2.43 14.53 15.51
N GLU A 164 -3.24 13.48 15.57
CA GLU A 164 -3.21 12.59 16.73
C GLU A 164 -1.86 11.89 16.79
N VAL A 165 -1.25 11.85 17.97
CA VAL A 165 0.03 11.18 18.21
C VAL A 165 -0.19 10.01 19.14
N VAL A 166 0.20 8.83 18.71
CA VAL A 166 0.28 7.63 19.56
C VAL A 166 1.73 7.23 19.66
N THR A 167 2.26 7.24 20.88
CA THR A 167 3.59 6.70 21.15
C THR A 167 3.56 5.18 21.14
N THR A 168 4.53 4.58 20.47
CA THR A 168 4.75 3.13 20.41
C THR A 168 6.15 2.79 20.86
N HIS A 169 6.37 1.53 21.23
CA HIS A 169 7.68 1.02 21.57
C HIS A 169 8.60 1.03 20.35
N ARG A 170 9.83 1.52 20.56
CA ARG A 170 10.88 1.48 19.55
C ARG A 170 11.46 0.06 19.38
N ALA A 171 11.24 -0.52 18.21
CA ALA A 171 11.72 -1.85 17.82
C ALA A 171 13.13 -1.87 17.21
N SER A 172 13.81 -0.72 17.09
CA SER A 172 15.19 -0.61 16.62
C SER A 172 16.06 0.22 17.58
N PRO A 173 17.20 -0.29 18.09
CA PRO A 173 17.79 -1.59 17.79
C PRO A 173 16.89 -2.77 18.21
N HIS A 174 16.91 -3.85 17.44
CA HIS A 174 16.08 -5.02 17.71
C HIS A 174 16.40 -5.58 19.13
N PRO A 175 15.39 -5.79 19.99
CA PRO A 175 15.61 -6.01 21.42
C PRO A 175 16.41 -7.28 21.74
N GLU A 176 16.32 -8.32 20.89
CA GLU A 176 17.04 -9.58 21.10
C GLU A 176 18.37 -9.68 20.35
N THR A 177 18.45 -9.08 19.15
CA THR A 177 19.59 -9.29 18.24
C THR A 177 20.51 -8.07 18.16
N GLY A 178 20.06 -6.91 18.66
CA GLY A 178 20.77 -5.64 18.56
C GLY A 178 20.88 -5.09 17.13
N ASP A 179 20.13 -5.66 16.17
CA ASP A 179 20.14 -5.18 14.78
C ASP A 179 19.56 -3.77 14.70
N ASP A 180 20.37 -2.80 14.27
CA ASP A 180 19.94 -1.42 14.07
C ASP A 180 19.31 -1.27 12.68
N TYR A 181 17.98 -1.32 12.64
CA TYR A 181 17.18 -1.22 11.45
C TYR A 181 15.84 -0.54 11.76
N ALA A 182 15.85 0.79 11.62
CA ALA A 182 14.71 1.70 11.82
C ALA A 182 13.37 1.18 11.28
N ALA A 183 13.37 0.49 10.13
CA ALA A 183 12.13 0.08 9.49
C ALA A 183 11.34 -0.97 10.27
N TYR A 184 11.93 -1.68 11.26
CA TYR A 184 11.16 -2.52 12.21
C TYR A 184 10.04 -1.74 12.90
N ASN A 185 10.25 -0.45 13.15
CA ASN A 185 9.31 0.41 13.84
C ASN A 185 7.94 0.46 13.14
N LYS A 186 7.87 0.34 11.81
CA LYS A 186 6.58 0.42 11.09
C LYS A 186 5.63 -0.75 11.41
N PRO A 187 5.98 -2.02 11.12
CA PRO A 187 5.11 -3.14 11.46
C PRO A 187 4.93 -3.28 12.99
N ALA A 188 5.95 -3.00 13.80
CA ALA A 188 5.84 -3.06 15.25
C ALA A 188 4.86 -2.01 15.82
N SER A 189 4.95 -0.75 15.37
CA SER A 189 4.07 0.32 15.83
C SER A 189 2.63 0.10 15.40
N LEU A 190 2.41 -0.35 14.15
CA LEU A 190 1.07 -0.70 13.68
C LEU A 190 0.48 -1.86 14.50
N LEU A 191 1.26 -2.90 14.79
CA LEU A 191 0.84 -4.04 15.60
C LEU A 191 0.46 -3.62 17.03
N GLU A 192 1.28 -2.79 17.67
CA GLU A 192 0.99 -2.25 19.00
C GLU A 192 -0.26 -1.36 18.99
N TRP A 193 -0.37 -0.47 18.01
CA TRP A 193 -1.52 0.42 17.86
C TRP A 193 -2.82 -0.36 17.73
N PHE A 194 -2.90 -1.35 16.85
CA PHE A 194 -4.07 -2.23 16.72
C PHE A 194 -4.35 -3.07 17.98
N SER A 195 -3.33 -3.38 18.77
CA SER A 195 -3.50 -4.14 20.02
C SER A 195 -4.11 -3.31 21.14
N ASN A 196 -3.79 -2.01 21.17
CA ASN A 196 -4.14 -1.11 22.28
C ASN A 196 -5.26 -0.13 21.96
N HIS A 197 -5.60 0.06 20.68
CA HIS A 197 -6.60 1.04 20.24
C HIS A 197 -7.74 0.36 19.49
N ARG A 198 -8.94 0.91 19.69
CA ARG A 198 -10.10 0.55 18.87
C ARG A 198 -10.06 1.36 17.59
N VAL A 199 -9.80 0.68 16.48
CA VAL A 199 -9.80 1.26 15.14
C VAL A 199 -11.19 1.10 14.55
N ASP A 200 -11.97 2.19 14.53
CA ASP A 200 -13.34 2.22 13.95
C ASP A 200 -13.35 2.55 12.45
N ALA A 201 -12.17 2.61 11.82
CA ALA A 201 -12.03 2.85 10.39
C ALA A 201 -12.11 1.55 9.59
N GLU A 202 -12.67 1.65 8.39
CA GLU A 202 -12.81 0.49 7.50
C GLU A 202 -11.53 0.27 6.71
N GLN A 203 -10.93 1.37 6.23
CA GLN A 203 -9.70 1.32 5.45
C GLN A 203 -8.58 2.10 6.12
N ILE A 204 -7.38 1.55 6.08
CA ILE A 204 -6.15 2.16 6.54
C ILE A 204 -5.31 2.57 5.33
N LEU A 205 -4.93 3.84 5.28
CA LEU A 205 -3.91 4.34 4.36
C LEU A 205 -2.60 4.45 5.11
N ILE A 206 -1.68 3.51 4.85
CA ILE A 206 -0.35 3.48 5.46
C ILE A 206 0.58 4.37 4.65
N LEU A 207 1.24 5.31 5.33
CA LEU A 207 2.22 6.24 4.75
C LEU A 207 3.54 6.27 5.52
N ASP A 208 4.59 6.65 4.80
CA ASP A 208 5.86 7.07 5.35
C ASP A 208 5.83 8.60 5.57
N PRO A 209 6.64 9.15 6.50
CA PRO A 209 6.61 10.58 6.81
C PRO A 209 7.05 11.46 5.63
N ASP A 210 7.80 10.90 4.68
CA ASP A 210 8.20 11.59 3.43
C ASP A 210 7.14 11.57 2.33
N CYS A 211 5.85 11.57 2.71
CA CYS A 211 4.72 11.70 1.82
C CYS A 211 4.01 13.05 2.02
N ILE A 212 3.56 13.69 0.94
CA ILE A 212 2.64 14.83 1.00
C ILE A 212 1.42 14.61 0.13
N PHE A 213 0.28 15.16 0.55
CA PHE A 213 -0.96 15.14 -0.22
C PHE A 213 -1.07 16.35 -1.15
N LEU A 214 -1.40 16.09 -2.41
CA LEU A 214 -1.85 17.09 -3.38
C LEU A 214 -3.37 17.17 -3.45
N ARG A 215 -4.06 16.05 -3.23
CA ARG A 215 -5.52 15.91 -3.25
C ARG A 215 -5.95 14.69 -2.41
N PRO A 216 -7.24 14.58 -2.03
CA PRO A 216 -7.70 13.46 -1.21
C PRO A 216 -7.51 12.12 -1.92
N VAL A 217 -7.14 11.10 -1.16
CA VAL A 217 -7.20 9.70 -1.60
C VAL A 217 -8.64 9.22 -1.44
N LEU A 218 -9.17 8.58 -2.49
CA LEU A 218 -10.52 8.03 -2.46
C LEU A 218 -10.47 6.58 -2.00
N SER A 219 -11.50 6.16 -1.26
CA SER A 219 -11.71 4.76 -0.90
C SER A 219 -11.86 3.93 -2.17
N GLN A 220 -10.99 2.93 -2.31
CA GLN A 220 -10.90 2.10 -3.52
C GLN A 220 -10.52 0.65 -3.22
N SER A 221 -10.06 0.30 -2.01
CA SER A 221 -9.80 -1.10 -1.64
C SER A 221 -11.09 -1.83 -1.29
N GLY A 222 -11.00 -3.16 -1.22
CA GLY A 222 -12.02 -4.01 -0.62
C GLY A 222 -11.35 -5.14 0.15
N ILE A 223 -12.13 -5.87 0.95
CA ILE A 223 -11.63 -6.99 1.77
C ILE A 223 -10.95 -8.02 0.87
N GLY A 224 -9.71 -8.38 1.20
CA GLY A 224 -8.84 -9.27 0.44
C GLY A 224 -8.10 -8.59 -0.73
N TYR A 225 -8.39 -7.32 -1.03
CA TYR A 225 -7.89 -6.60 -2.20
C TYR A 225 -7.24 -5.26 -1.86
N PRO A 226 -6.06 -5.27 -1.19
CA PRO A 226 -5.33 -4.05 -0.92
C PRO A 226 -4.90 -3.35 -2.22
N ARG A 227 -4.69 -2.05 -2.15
CA ARG A 227 -4.13 -1.25 -3.22
C ARG A 227 -2.80 -0.67 -2.78
N ALA A 228 -1.81 -0.76 -3.65
CA ALA A 228 -0.50 -0.23 -3.35
C ALA A 228 0.16 0.29 -4.63
N ASP A 229 1.10 1.19 -4.44
CA ASP A 229 2.09 1.49 -5.47
C ASP A 229 3.02 0.29 -5.66
N SER A 230 3.69 0.25 -6.81
CA SER A 230 4.68 -0.77 -7.13
C SER A 230 5.94 -0.15 -7.71
N VAL A 231 7.10 -0.65 -7.31
CA VAL A 231 8.41 -0.18 -7.76
C VAL A 231 9.22 -1.30 -8.41
N HIS A 232 9.98 -0.95 -9.44
CA HIS A 232 10.73 -1.92 -10.23
C HIS A 232 11.87 -2.61 -9.46
N TYR A 233 12.42 -1.98 -8.42
CA TYR A 233 13.49 -2.61 -7.62
C TYR A 233 12.98 -3.67 -6.64
N MET A 234 11.66 -3.81 -6.48
CA MET A 234 11.00 -4.87 -5.69
C MET A 234 10.48 -6.01 -6.56
N ASP A 235 10.94 -6.14 -7.82
CA ASP A 235 10.46 -7.16 -8.75
C ASP A 235 10.62 -8.59 -8.18
N THR A 236 9.48 -9.23 -7.91
CA THR A 236 9.36 -10.57 -7.31
C THR A 236 9.77 -11.69 -8.26
N THR A 237 9.95 -11.38 -9.54
CA THR A 237 10.28 -12.34 -10.60
C THR A 237 11.77 -12.35 -10.97
N ASN A 238 12.52 -11.31 -10.60
CA ASN A 238 13.96 -11.27 -10.82
C ASN A 238 14.71 -12.23 -9.87
N GLU A 239 16.00 -12.45 -10.12
CA GLU A 239 16.81 -13.39 -9.32
C GLU A 239 16.77 -13.06 -7.82
N ARG A 240 16.93 -11.79 -7.44
CA ARG A 240 16.97 -11.37 -6.04
C ARG A 240 15.61 -11.56 -5.35
N GLY A 241 14.54 -11.06 -5.95
CA GLY A 241 13.18 -11.14 -5.42
C GLY A 241 12.70 -12.59 -5.33
N SER A 242 12.95 -13.38 -6.38
CA SER A 242 12.58 -14.79 -6.41
C SER A 242 13.24 -15.61 -5.29
N ARG A 243 14.52 -15.35 -4.97
CA ARG A 243 15.24 -15.99 -3.87
C ARG A 243 14.63 -15.64 -2.51
N LEU A 244 14.35 -14.36 -2.27
CA LEU A 244 13.69 -13.91 -1.04
C LEU A 244 12.32 -14.56 -0.85
N ILE A 245 11.49 -14.55 -1.90
CA ILE A 245 10.15 -15.16 -1.86
C ILE A 245 10.22 -16.68 -1.67
N GLN A 246 11.08 -17.39 -2.40
CA GLN A 246 11.21 -18.84 -2.26
C GLN A 246 11.71 -19.26 -0.87
N LYS A 247 12.57 -18.44 -0.25
CA LYS A 247 13.16 -18.76 1.06
C LYS A 247 12.20 -18.48 2.22
N HIS A 248 11.47 -17.36 2.15
CA HIS A 248 10.70 -16.86 3.31
C HIS A 248 9.17 -16.95 3.14
N CYS A 249 8.64 -17.08 1.92
CA CYS A 249 7.20 -17.17 1.69
C CYS A 249 6.72 -18.63 1.65
N ARG A 250 5.97 -19.03 2.68
CA ARG A 250 5.45 -20.39 2.88
C ARG A 250 4.51 -20.84 1.74
N THR A 251 3.78 -19.91 1.14
CA THR A 251 2.84 -20.17 0.02
C THR A 251 3.47 -20.01 -1.36
N GLY A 252 4.71 -19.50 -1.45
CA GLY A 252 5.38 -19.19 -2.72
C GLY A 252 4.88 -17.89 -3.37
N SER A 253 5.25 -17.66 -4.64
CA SER A 253 5.12 -16.36 -5.31
C SER A 253 3.74 -16.03 -5.89
N GLN A 254 2.74 -16.89 -5.74
CA GLN A 254 1.45 -16.74 -6.43
C GLN A 254 0.74 -15.40 -6.14
N TYR A 255 0.87 -14.91 -4.91
CA TYR A 255 0.25 -13.65 -4.44
C TYR A 255 1.29 -12.57 -4.10
N ALA A 256 2.56 -12.80 -4.43
CA ALA A 256 3.63 -11.86 -4.14
C ALA A 256 3.56 -10.66 -5.10
N PHE A 257 2.91 -9.59 -4.66
CA PHE A 257 2.88 -8.30 -5.35
C PHE A 257 3.96 -7.37 -4.78
N PRO A 258 4.75 -6.65 -5.60
CA PRO A 258 5.80 -5.74 -5.15
C PRO A 258 5.23 -4.42 -4.58
N ALA A 259 4.40 -4.54 -3.54
CA ALA A 259 3.75 -3.42 -2.88
C ALA A 259 4.76 -2.51 -2.20
N VAL A 260 4.56 -1.20 -2.36
CA VAL A 260 5.21 -0.17 -1.56
C VAL A 260 4.18 0.84 -1.06
N ILE A 261 4.60 1.63 -0.08
CA ILE A 261 3.88 2.81 0.37
C ILE A 261 3.67 3.77 -0.82
N PRO A 262 2.49 4.41 -0.95
CA PRO A 262 1.28 4.26 -0.14
C PRO A 262 0.57 2.91 -0.30
N VAL A 263 0.05 2.38 0.82
CA VAL A 263 -0.78 1.17 0.84
C VAL A 263 -2.15 1.51 1.42
N LEU A 264 -3.21 1.26 0.66
CA LEU A 264 -4.60 1.30 1.12
C LEU A 264 -5.12 -0.12 1.30
N ILE A 265 -5.50 -0.48 2.52
CA ILE A 265 -5.87 -1.84 2.92
C ILE A 265 -7.04 -1.80 3.91
N GLU A 266 -7.90 -2.82 3.91
CA GLU A 266 -8.93 -2.93 4.94
C GLU A 266 -8.29 -3.13 6.32
N ALA A 267 -8.89 -2.55 7.36
CA ALA A 267 -8.36 -2.61 8.72
C ALA A 267 -8.21 -4.04 9.24
N ASP A 268 -9.17 -4.92 8.94
CA ASP A 268 -9.14 -6.33 9.34
C ASP A 268 -8.04 -7.12 8.60
N ASP A 269 -7.84 -6.84 7.30
CA ASP A 269 -6.77 -7.46 6.52
C ASP A 269 -5.40 -7.04 7.05
N LEU A 270 -5.23 -5.75 7.34
CA LEU A 270 -3.99 -5.24 7.93
C LEU A 270 -3.74 -5.88 9.30
N ARG A 271 -4.75 -5.91 10.17
CA ARG A 271 -4.66 -6.54 11.49
C ARG A 271 -4.23 -8.00 11.40
N MET A 272 -4.74 -8.74 10.42
CA MET A 272 -4.41 -10.13 10.19
C MET A 272 -2.93 -10.32 9.82
N ILE A 273 -2.36 -9.47 8.95
CA ILE A 273 -1.01 -9.66 8.44
C ILE A 273 0.09 -9.09 9.34
N LEU A 274 -0.24 -8.15 10.24
CA LEU A 274 0.76 -7.42 11.05
C LEU A 274 1.74 -8.30 11.83
N PRO A 275 1.31 -9.36 12.56
CA PRO A 275 2.24 -10.24 13.25
C PRO A 275 3.21 -10.93 12.29
N ARG A 276 2.71 -11.40 11.14
CA ARG A 276 3.53 -12.07 10.14
C ARG A 276 4.44 -11.11 9.39
N TRP A 277 4.02 -9.86 9.19
CA TRP A 277 4.85 -8.82 8.58
C TRP A 277 6.08 -8.53 9.44
N LEU A 278 5.90 -8.34 10.74
CA LEU A 278 7.02 -8.15 11.66
C LEU A 278 7.94 -9.38 11.67
N GLU A 279 7.39 -10.58 11.86
CA GLU A 279 8.15 -11.84 11.86
C GLU A 279 8.94 -12.04 10.56
N ALA A 280 8.33 -11.84 9.38
CA ALA A 280 9.00 -12.00 8.10
C ALA A 280 10.13 -10.98 7.90
N THR A 281 9.95 -9.75 8.42
CA THR A 281 11.00 -8.73 8.40
C THR A 281 12.20 -9.18 9.24
N GLU A 282 11.95 -9.70 10.45
CA GLU A 282 12.98 -10.26 11.33
C GLU A 282 13.67 -11.48 10.72
N GLU A 283 12.93 -12.40 10.07
CA GLU A 283 13.48 -13.56 9.36
C GLU A 283 14.47 -13.13 8.25
N ILE A 284 14.07 -12.17 7.41
CA ILE A 284 14.93 -11.64 6.34
C ILE A 284 16.16 -10.97 6.92
N ARG A 285 15.99 -10.16 7.96
CA ARG A 285 17.10 -9.45 8.58
C ARG A 285 18.03 -10.42 9.32
N ASN A 286 17.54 -11.44 9.99
CA ASN A 286 18.40 -12.37 10.73
C ASN A 286 19.16 -13.36 9.84
N ASP A 287 18.78 -13.50 8.57
CA ASP A 287 19.52 -14.27 7.57
C ASP A 287 20.51 -13.37 6.79
N PRO A 288 21.84 -13.59 6.89
CA PRO A 288 22.83 -12.71 6.27
C PRO A 288 22.70 -12.56 4.74
N GLU A 289 22.36 -13.64 4.03
CA GLU A 289 22.18 -13.62 2.58
C GLU A 289 20.93 -12.80 2.20
N SER A 290 19.81 -13.03 2.88
CA SER A 290 18.56 -12.32 2.62
C SER A 290 18.65 -10.86 3.00
N ARG A 291 19.36 -10.54 4.10
CA ARG A 291 19.66 -9.16 4.50
C ARG A 291 20.42 -8.42 3.40
N ASP A 292 21.43 -9.05 2.80
CA ASP A 292 22.20 -8.46 1.70
C ASP A 292 21.33 -8.27 0.44
N LEU A 293 20.53 -9.28 0.09
CA LEU A 293 19.63 -9.24 -1.07
C LEU A 293 18.53 -8.18 -0.95
N ALA A 294 17.92 -8.06 0.22
CA ALA A 294 16.81 -7.14 0.49
C ALA A 294 17.30 -5.72 0.82
N GLY A 295 18.45 -5.58 1.45
CA GLY A 295 19.02 -4.29 1.85
C GLY A 295 18.09 -3.48 2.74
N TRP A 296 17.91 -2.19 2.40
CA TRP A 296 17.06 -1.27 3.15
C TRP A 296 15.57 -1.61 3.10
N VAL A 297 15.13 -2.35 2.09
CA VAL A 297 13.70 -2.64 1.83
C VAL A 297 13.26 -4.01 2.36
N ALA A 298 14.01 -4.59 3.30
CA ALA A 298 13.67 -5.86 3.96
C ALA A 298 12.26 -5.85 4.57
N GLU A 299 11.86 -4.74 5.18
CA GLU A 299 10.51 -4.58 5.75
C GLU A 299 9.41 -4.57 4.67
N MET A 300 9.68 -4.02 3.49
CA MET A 300 8.73 -4.10 2.37
C MET A 300 8.56 -5.55 1.90
N TRP A 301 9.65 -6.33 1.84
CA TRP A 301 9.57 -7.76 1.54
C TRP A 301 8.80 -8.53 2.61
N GLY A 302 8.96 -8.18 3.88
CA GLY A 302 8.17 -8.73 4.98
C GLY A 302 6.66 -8.53 4.77
N TYR A 303 6.26 -7.33 4.31
CA TYR A 303 4.86 -7.04 3.97
C TYR A 303 4.37 -7.93 2.82
N VAL A 304 5.13 -7.99 1.72
CA VAL A 304 4.79 -8.79 0.55
C VAL A 304 4.58 -10.26 0.91
N ILE A 305 5.47 -10.81 1.75
CA ILE A 305 5.38 -12.19 2.24
C ILE A 305 4.13 -12.38 3.09
N ALA A 306 3.89 -11.52 4.08
CA ALA A 306 2.75 -11.65 4.99
C ALA A 306 1.41 -11.54 4.26
N ALA A 307 1.30 -10.61 3.33
CA ALA A 307 0.12 -10.44 2.51
C ALA A 307 -0.10 -11.64 1.55
N ALA A 308 0.97 -12.13 0.92
CA ALA A 308 0.89 -13.28 0.02
C ALA A 308 0.49 -14.57 0.76
N GLU A 309 1.05 -14.82 1.94
CA GLU A 309 0.71 -15.98 2.78
C GLU A 309 -0.72 -15.94 3.29
N SER A 310 -1.28 -14.74 3.44
CA SER A 310 -2.66 -14.53 3.86
C SER A 310 -3.66 -14.51 2.69
N GLY A 311 -3.18 -14.71 1.46
CA GLY A 311 -4.00 -14.76 0.25
C GLY A 311 -4.55 -13.39 -0.20
N LEU A 312 -3.94 -12.29 0.25
CA LEU A 312 -4.32 -10.95 -0.21
C LEU A 312 -3.89 -10.76 -1.68
N VAL A 313 -4.79 -10.20 -2.48
CA VAL A 313 -4.56 -9.97 -3.91
C VAL A 313 -4.49 -8.48 -4.18
N HIS A 314 -3.28 -7.94 -4.28
CA HIS A 314 -3.11 -6.50 -4.52
C HIS A 314 -3.62 -6.08 -5.91
N LEU A 315 -4.34 -4.96 -5.91
CA LEU A 315 -4.74 -4.26 -7.12
C LEU A 315 -3.75 -3.11 -7.39
N PRO A 316 -3.02 -3.13 -8.52
CA PRO A 316 -2.07 -2.08 -8.86
C PRO A 316 -2.75 -0.71 -8.83
N SER A 317 -2.13 0.23 -8.12
CA SER A 317 -2.58 1.62 -8.03
C SER A 317 -1.39 2.55 -8.25
N ARG A 318 -1.69 3.83 -8.52
CA ARG A 318 -0.69 4.89 -8.65
C ARG A 318 -1.10 6.06 -7.76
N PHE A 319 -0.84 5.91 -6.47
CA PHE A 319 -1.10 6.88 -5.42
C PHE A 319 -0.04 7.98 -5.39
N SER A 320 1.23 7.64 -5.65
CA SER A 320 2.33 8.59 -5.53
C SER A 320 3.00 8.92 -6.86
N ALA A 321 3.53 10.14 -6.92
CA ALA A 321 4.53 10.57 -7.88
C ALA A 321 5.87 10.76 -7.16
N ALA A 322 6.97 10.43 -7.83
CA ALA A 322 8.31 10.79 -7.34
C ALA A 322 8.57 12.29 -7.59
N PRO A 323 9.50 12.95 -6.85
CA PRO A 323 9.72 14.39 -7.01
C PRO A 323 10.11 14.81 -8.42
N MET A 324 10.85 13.96 -9.14
CA MET A 324 11.28 14.24 -10.51
C MET A 324 10.21 13.90 -11.58
N ASP A 325 9.03 13.43 -11.18
CA ASP A 325 7.93 13.20 -12.13
C ASP A 325 7.40 14.53 -12.67
N ALA A 326 7.26 14.62 -13.99
CA ALA A 326 6.69 15.79 -14.67
C ALA A 326 5.19 16.00 -14.41
N THR A 327 4.53 15.05 -13.72
CA THR A 327 3.08 15.02 -13.52
C THR A 327 2.72 15.18 -12.05
N THR A 328 1.59 15.83 -11.79
CA THR A 328 0.96 15.87 -10.45
C THR A 328 -0.33 15.05 -10.40
N ASP A 329 -0.54 14.12 -11.34
CA ASP A 329 -1.78 13.34 -11.47
C ASP A 329 -2.05 12.40 -10.30
N CYS A 330 -1.00 12.04 -9.55
CA CYS A 330 -1.07 11.21 -8.36
C CYS A 330 -1.53 12.03 -7.14
N PRO A 331 -2.39 11.50 -6.26
CA PRO A 331 -2.86 12.23 -5.08
C PRO A 331 -1.76 12.57 -4.07
N ILE A 332 -0.65 11.83 -4.09
CA ILE A 332 0.46 11.95 -3.15
C ILE A 332 1.76 12.22 -3.92
N ILE A 333 2.71 12.91 -3.30
CA ILE A 333 4.12 12.88 -3.70
C ILE A 333 4.88 12.13 -2.62
N HIS A 334 5.63 11.09 -2.99
CA HIS A 334 6.55 10.39 -2.11
C HIS A 334 7.97 10.89 -2.38
N TYR A 335 8.47 11.79 -1.54
CA TYR A 335 9.76 12.48 -1.75
C TYR A 335 10.94 11.73 -1.12
N CYS A 336 11.04 10.44 -1.44
CA CYS A 336 12.12 9.58 -0.99
C CYS A 336 13.47 9.82 -1.70
N PHE A 337 13.43 10.49 -2.87
CA PHE A 337 14.58 10.91 -3.67
C PHE A 337 14.78 12.43 -3.64
N ASP A 338 16.01 12.85 -3.90
CA ASP A 338 16.36 14.27 -3.99
C ASP A 338 15.84 14.88 -5.30
N VAL A 339 15.67 16.20 -5.31
CA VAL A 339 15.30 17.00 -6.47
C VAL A 339 16.57 17.58 -7.09
N ASP A 340 16.91 17.10 -8.28
CA ASP A 340 18.15 17.42 -8.98
C ASP A 340 17.90 17.96 -10.39
N TYR A 341 18.33 19.20 -10.64
CA TYR A 341 18.30 19.79 -11.98
C TYR A 341 19.74 20.09 -12.45
N GLY A 342 20.28 19.17 -13.27
CA GLY A 342 21.66 19.23 -13.80
C GLY A 342 21.91 20.40 -14.77
N GLU A 343 23.16 20.87 -14.78
CA GLU A 343 23.75 22.09 -15.41
C GLU A 343 23.41 23.46 -14.77
N GLY A 344 22.36 23.56 -13.96
CA GLY A 344 21.97 24.80 -13.25
C GLY A 344 22.39 24.90 -11.77
N GLY A 345 22.88 23.80 -11.18
CA GLY A 345 23.39 23.76 -9.80
C GLY A 345 22.31 23.67 -8.70
N TYR A 346 21.06 23.35 -9.05
CA TYR A 346 20.01 23.17 -8.05
C TYR A 346 19.98 21.74 -7.52
N HIS A 347 20.11 21.63 -6.20
CA HIS A 347 19.94 20.39 -5.46
C HIS A 347 19.10 20.69 -4.22
N TRP A 348 17.99 19.98 -4.06
CA TRP A 348 17.24 19.94 -2.81
C TRP A 348 17.09 18.49 -2.37
N GLY A 349 17.46 18.19 -1.14
CA GLY A 349 17.33 16.85 -0.59
C GLY A 349 16.79 16.88 0.82
N LYS A 350 15.85 15.99 1.14
CA LYS A 350 15.26 15.92 2.49
C LYS A 350 16.28 15.65 3.60
N ARG A 351 17.42 15.06 3.26
CA ARG A 351 18.52 14.74 4.21
C ARG A 351 19.39 15.96 4.54
N THR A 352 19.39 16.97 3.67
CA THR A 352 20.21 18.18 3.80
C THR A 352 19.37 19.44 4.07
N TYR A 353 18.04 19.33 3.95
CA TYR A 353 17.11 20.41 4.23
C TYR A 353 17.12 20.80 5.71
N ALA A 354 17.33 22.09 5.98
CA ALA A 354 17.13 22.66 7.32
C ALA A 354 15.62 22.91 7.51
N PRO A 355 14.95 22.27 8.47
CA PRO A 355 13.51 22.37 8.65
C PRO A 355 13.02 23.81 8.71
N TRP A 356 12.00 24.11 7.89
CA TRP A 356 11.33 25.41 7.79
C TRP A 356 12.20 26.57 7.29
N SER A 357 13.45 26.30 6.90
CA SER A 357 14.21 27.25 6.10
C SER A 357 13.49 27.47 4.76
N LYS A 358 13.52 28.72 4.27
CA LYS A 358 12.97 29.03 2.96
C LYS A 358 13.71 28.20 1.90
N PRO A 359 13.01 27.35 1.11
CA PRO A 359 13.66 26.60 0.06
C PRO A 359 14.23 27.55 -1.00
N GLU A 360 15.38 27.17 -1.57
CA GLU A 360 15.99 27.92 -2.67
C GLU A 360 15.02 27.99 -3.86
N PRO A 361 14.96 29.13 -4.58
CA PRO A 361 14.07 29.28 -5.72
C PRO A 361 14.31 28.20 -6.78
N LEU A 362 13.21 27.58 -7.21
CA LEU A 362 13.26 26.57 -8.26
C LEU A 362 13.77 27.13 -9.60
N PRO A 363 14.53 26.33 -10.38
CA PRO A 363 14.82 26.66 -11.77
C PRO A 363 13.53 26.86 -12.58
N ARG A 364 13.59 27.66 -13.66
CA ARG A 364 12.41 27.98 -14.47
C ARG A 364 11.79 26.72 -15.11
N GLU A 365 12.64 25.77 -15.43
CA GLU A 365 12.34 24.47 -16.01
C GLU A 365 11.68 23.50 -15.01
N ALA A 366 11.77 23.76 -13.70
CA ALA A 366 11.14 22.93 -12.70
C ALA A 366 9.62 22.95 -12.85
N ASN A 367 9.03 21.76 -12.96
CA ASN A 367 7.62 21.54 -13.20
C ASN A 367 7.16 20.26 -12.46
N GLY A 368 5.87 19.94 -12.54
CA GLY A 368 5.36 18.68 -12.00
C GLY A 368 5.47 18.56 -10.48
N ALA A 369 5.88 17.39 -10.02
CA ALA A 369 5.90 17.04 -8.59
C ALA A 369 6.91 17.88 -7.79
N ALA A 370 8.12 18.13 -8.30
CA ALA A 370 9.13 18.93 -7.63
C ALA A 370 8.63 20.35 -7.29
N ARG A 371 7.94 20.99 -8.25
CA ARG A 371 7.34 22.32 -8.02
C ARG A 371 6.28 22.27 -6.94
N ALA A 372 5.35 21.32 -7.02
CA ALA A 372 4.28 21.19 -6.03
C ALA A 372 4.81 20.90 -4.62
N LEU A 373 5.82 20.04 -4.49
CA LEU A 373 6.49 19.73 -3.23
C LEU A 373 7.08 21.00 -2.59
N LEU A 374 7.88 21.75 -3.34
CA LEU A 374 8.58 22.92 -2.80
C LEU A 374 7.63 24.10 -2.53
N GLU A 375 6.56 24.26 -3.31
CA GLU A 375 5.50 25.24 -3.03
C GLU A 375 4.77 24.94 -1.69
N ILE A 376 4.44 23.66 -1.43
CA ILE A 376 3.80 23.26 -0.16
C ILE A 376 4.76 23.44 1.02
N LEU A 377 6.04 23.15 0.81
CA LEU A 377 7.09 23.35 1.81
C LEU A 377 7.31 24.84 2.11
N GLU A 378 7.39 25.71 1.09
CA GLU A 378 7.47 27.16 1.27
C GLU A 378 6.22 27.71 1.98
N GLU A 379 5.02 27.24 1.62
CA GLU A 379 3.77 27.61 2.28
C GLU A 379 3.81 27.29 3.78
N LYS A 380 4.26 26.08 4.15
CA LYS A 380 4.36 25.66 5.55
C LYS A 380 5.44 26.45 6.30
N ALA A 381 6.61 26.67 5.70
CA ALA A 381 7.68 27.48 6.28
C ALA A 381 7.21 28.91 6.61
N ALA A 382 6.51 29.58 5.69
CA ALA A 382 5.97 30.92 5.91
C ALA A 382 4.94 30.99 7.05
N ARG A 383 4.17 29.91 7.29
CA ARG A 383 3.25 29.83 8.44
C ARG A 383 4.00 29.70 9.76
N CYS A 384 5.08 28.94 9.80
CA CYS A 384 5.92 28.81 11.00
C CYS A 384 6.55 30.16 11.39
N ASP A 385 7.08 30.90 10.41
CA ASP A 385 7.62 32.25 10.64
C ASP A 385 6.55 33.21 11.19
N TYR A 386 5.34 33.17 10.64
CA TYR A 386 4.22 33.99 11.12
C TYR A 386 3.86 33.68 12.58
N MET A 387 3.82 32.41 12.97
CA MET A 387 3.52 32.01 14.35
C MET A 387 4.60 32.51 15.31
N LEU A 388 5.88 32.30 14.98
CA LEU A 388 7.01 32.75 15.80
C LEU A 388 7.04 34.28 16.01
N LEU A 389 6.69 35.06 14.98
CA LEU A 389 6.65 36.52 15.06
C LEU A 389 5.46 37.06 15.89
N ASN A 390 4.41 36.25 16.10
CA ASN A 390 3.17 36.67 16.75
C ASN A 390 2.87 35.90 18.04
N GLU A 391 3.81 35.11 18.58
CA GLU A 391 3.66 34.52 19.90
C GLU A 391 3.57 35.61 20.98
N PRO A 392 2.54 35.58 21.86
CA PRO A 392 2.46 36.50 22.98
C PRO A 392 3.68 36.30 23.88
N PRO A 393 4.28 37.38 24.43
CA PRO A 393 5.47 37.26 25.27
C PRO A 393 5.19 36.30 26.43
N ALA A 394 6.13 35.38 26.65
CA ALA A 394 6.05 34.41 27.72
C ALA A 394 5.77 35.12 29.06
N VAL A 395 4.67 34.74 29.70
CA VAL A 395 4.32 35.23 31.02
C VAL A 395 5.32 34.61 32.00
N ASN A 396 6.38 35.33 32.33
CA ASN A 396 7.29 34.95 33.40
C ASN A 396 6.49 34.87 34.71
N SER A 397 6.31 33.65 35.23
CA SER A 397 5.75 33.36 36.55
C SER A 397 6.76 33.61 37.66
#